data_AF-A0A496ZQE9-F1
#
_entry.id   AF-A0A496ZQE9-F1
#
_cell.length_a   1.000
_cell.length_b   1.000
_cell.length_c   1.000
_cell.angle_alpha   90.00
_cell.angle_beta   90.00
_cell.angle_gamma   90.00
#
_symmetry.space_group_name_H-M   'P 1'
#
loop_
_entity.id
_entity.type
_entity.pdbx_description
1 polymer ?
#
loop_
_entity_poly.entity_id
_entity_poly.type
_entity_poly.pdbx_seq_one_letter_code
_entity_poly.pdbx_strand_id
1 'polypeptide(L)'
;VPEVDFHCKTYFYWDHETAQISYISLMNKKMISRGKAIFENGKLILNGKTFFENGAQENRKTFEINKDGKLEDHFYRRSKGKWIEGHFILYTAE
;
A
#
# COMPACT_ATOMS: atom_id res chain seq x y z
N VAL A 1 7.41 5.20 9.28
CA VAL A 1 7.35 6.40 10.14
C VAL A 1 7.74 5.98 11.55
N PRO A 2 9.03 6.09 11.92
CA PRO A 2 9.53 5.65 13.23
C PRO A 2 8.80 6.30 14.41
N GLU A 3 8.33 7.54 14.22
CA GLU A 3 7.60 8.36 15.20
C GLU A 3 6.29 7.73 15.69
N VAL A 4 5.76 6.72 14.99
CA VAL A 4 4.51 6.02 15.36
C VAL A 4 4.70 4.51 15.59
N ASP A 5 5.96 4.07 15.67
CA ASP A 5 6.36 2.66 15.75
C ASP A 5 5.56 1.82 14.74
N PHE A 6 5.64 2.16 13.45
CA PHE A 6 4.96 1.43 12.39
C PHE A 6 5.98 0.72 11.51
N HIS A 7 5.85 -0.60 11.44
CA HIS A 7 6.70 -1.48 10.66
C HIS A 7 5.84 -2.20 9.62
N CYS A 8 6.27 -2.17 8.38
CA CYS A 8 5.56 -2.80 7.27
C CYS A 8 6.58 -3.46 6.33
N LYS A 9 6.39 -4.74 6.05
CA LYS A 9 7.09 -5.47 4.99
C LYS A 9 6.08 -5.88 3.94
N THR A 10 6.36 -5.57 2.68
CA THR A 10 5.50 -5.93 1.54
C THR A 10 6.22 -6.93 0.66
N TYR A 11 5.56 -8.03 0.38
CA TYR A 11 6.02 -9.07 -0.54
C TYR A 11 5.13 -9.03 -1.78
N PHE A 12 5.77 -9.14 -2.94
CA PHE A 12 5.10 -9.25 -4.23
C PHE A 12 5.26 -10.67 -4.74
N TYR A 13 4.21 -11.21 -5.36
CA TYR A 13 4.21 -12.57 -5.89
C TYR A 13 3.30 -12.67 -7.11
N TRP A 14 3.60 -13.62 -7.99
CA TRP A 14 2.71 -13.98 -9.07
C TRP A 14 1.56 -14.83 -8.51
N ASP A 15 0.34 -14.34 -8.69
CA ASP A 15 -0.89 -15.00 -8.29
C ASP A 15 -1.41 -15.84 -9.45
N HIS A 16 -1.22 -17.15 -9.37
CA HIS A 16 -1.57 -18.08 -10.44
C HIS A 16 -3.09 -18.21 -10.66
N GLU A 17 -3.91 -17.95 -9.63
CA GLU A 17 -5.38 -18.05 -9.76
C GLU A 17 -5.95 -16.88 -10.55
N THR A 18 -5.36 -15.70 -10.38
CA THR A 18 -5.84 -14.46 -11.01
C THR A 18 -4.95 -13.95 -12.14
N ALA A 19 -3.84 -14.65 -12.44
CA ALA A 19 -2.87 -14.34 -13.47
C ALA A 19 -2.36 -12.88 -13.42
N GLN A 20 -2.01 -12.41 -12.22
CA GLN A 20 -1.54 -11.04 -11.98
C GLN A 20 -0.47 -11.01 -10.89
N ILE A 21 0.20 -9.86 -10.73
CA ILE A 21 1.04 -9.63 -9.55
C ILE A 21 0.13 -9.23 -8.38
N SER A 22 0.21 -10.00 -7.31
CA SER A 22 -0.45 -9.71 -6.04
C SER A 22 0.59 -9.27 -5.01
N TYR A 23 0.13 -8.65 -3.93
CA TYR A 23 0.96 -8.28 -2.80
C TYR A 23 0.36 -8.76 -1.49
N ILE A 24 1.25 -8.98 -0.52
CA ILE A 24 0.90 -9.11 0.89
C ILE A 24 1.82 -8.20 1.72
N SER A 25 1.22 -7.33 2.52
CA SER A 25 1.91 -6.50 3.50
C SER A 25 1.67 -7.05 4.90
N LEU A 26 2.74 -7.38 5.60
CA LEU A 26 2.75 -7.73 7.00
C LEU A 26 3.11 -6.48 7.79
N MET A 27 2.17 -6.02 8.61
CA MET A 27 2.35 -4.83 9.44
C MET A 27 2.37 -5.22 10.91
N ASN A 28 3.08 -4.47 11.73
CA ASN A 28 2.93 -4.60 13.16
C ASN A 28 1.48 -4.23 13.59
N LYS A 29 1.08 -4.58 14.82
CA LYS A 29 -0.28 -4.39 15.37
C LYS A 29 -1.36 -5.34 14.77
N LYS A 30 -0.97 -6.58 14.45
CA LYS A 30 -1.87 -7.64 13.91
C LYS A 30 -2.62 -7.22 12.64
N MET A 31 -1.97 -6.42 11.78
CA MET A 31 -2.55 -5.95 10.54
C MET A 31 -1.92 -6.67 9.34
N ILE A 32 -2.78 -7.15 8.44
CA ILE A 32 -2.35 -7.75 7.18
C ILE A 32 -3.06 -7.01 6.06
N SER A 33 -2.32 -6.65 5.02
CA SER A 33 -2.94 -6.18 3.79
C SER A 33 -2.62 -7.11 2.63
N ARG A 34 -3.60 -7.32 1.75
CA ARG A 34 -3.39 -8.07 0.51
C ARG A 34 -4.26 -7.51 -0.59
N GLY A 35 -3.81 -7.70 -1.81
CA GLY A 35 -4.52 -7.29 -3.01
C GLY A 35 -3.64 -7.40 -4.24
N LYS A 36 -3.98 -6.62 -5.27
CA LYS A 36 -3.29 -6.59 -6.55
C LYS A 36 -2.29 -5.45 -6.63
N ALA A 37 -1.16 -5.70 -7.29
CA ALA A 37 -0.17 -4.71 -7.65
C ALA A 37 -0.22 -4.46 -9.16
N ILE A 38 -0.33 -3.21 -9.56
CA ILE A 38 -0.42 -2.78 -10.96
C ILE A 38 0.67 -1.74 -11.19
N PHE A 39 1.44 -1.88 -12.26
CA PHE A 39 2.35 -0.83 -12.70
C PHE A 39 1.79 -0.18 -13.97
N GLU A 40 1.47 1.10 -13.90
CA GLU A 40 0.84 1.84 -15.00
C GLU A 40 1.34 3.29 -14.98
N ASN A 41 1.69 3.83 -16.15
CA ASN A 41 2.15 5.22 -16.32
C ASN A 41 3.30 5.61 -15.36
N GLY A 42 4.24 4.70 -15.11
CA GLY A 42 5.38 4.94 -14.21
C GLY A 42 5.05 4.86 -12.72
N LYS A 43 3.81 4.50 -12.35
CA LYS A 43 3.32 4.44 -10.97
C LYS A 43 3.00 3.00 -10.58
N LEU A 44 3.50 2.56 -9.42
CA LEU A 44 3.08 1.31 -8.80
C LEU A 44 1.83 1.58 -7.95
N ILE A 45 0.75 0.89 -8.24
CA ILE A 45 -0.56 1.02 -7.58
C ILE A 45 -0.90 -0.30 -6.89
N LEU A 46 -1.09 -0.26 -5.57
CA LEU A 46 -1.54 -1.39 -4.78
C LEU A 46 -3.01 -1.17 -4.43
N ASN A 47 -3.91 -2.01 -4.93
CA ASN A 47 -5.33 -1.97 -4.58
C ASN A 47 -5.67 -3.22 -3.78
N GLY A 48 -6.25 -3.06 -2.59
CA GLY A 48 -6.54 -4.22 -1.76
C GLY A 48 -7.41 -3.93 -0.56
N LYS A 49 -7.29 -4.81 0.44
CA LYS A 49 -7.91 -4.65 1.75
C LYS A 49 -6.86 -4.79 2.84
N THR A 50 -7.00 -4.00 3.89
CA THR A 50 -6.32 -4.20 5.16
C THR A 50 -7.28 -4.88 6.12
N PHE A 51 -6.83 -5.97 6.72
CA PHE A 51 -7.52 -6.76 7.72
C PHE A 51 -6.92 -6.46 9.09
N PHE A 52 -7.79 -6.34 10.09
CA PHE A 52 -7.50 -6.13 11.50
C PHE A 52 -8.46 -7.00 12.33
N GLU A 53 -8.19 -7.14 13.63
CA GLU A 53 -8.91 -8.07 14.52
C GLU A 53 -10.44 -7.88 14.47
N ASN A 54 -10.89 -6.63 14.30
CA ASN A 54 -12.31 -6.27 14.32
C ASN A 54 -12.91 -5.93 12.93
N GLY A 55 -12.24 -6.27 11.82
CA GLY A 55 -12.81 -6.06 10.48
C GLY A 55 -11.80 -5.83 9.37
N ALA A 56 -12.28 -5.18 8.29
CA ALA A 56 -11.46 -4.87 7.13
C ALA A 56 -11.80 -3.49 6.54
N GLN A 57 -10.82 -2.89 5.89
CA GLN A 57 -10.95 -1.64 5.13
C GLN A 57 -10.37 -1.83 3.74
N GLU A 58 -11.02 -1.26 2.73
CA GLU A 58 -10.41 -1.12 1.42
C GLU A 58 -9.25 -0.14 1.51
N ASN A 59 -8.21 -0.40 0.73
CA ASN A 59 -7.06 0.47 0.64
C ASN A 59 -6.58 0.65 -0.80
N ARG A 60 -5.88 1.76 -1.00
CA ARG A 60 -5.10 2.02 -2.20
C ARG A 60 -3.78 2.65 -1.80
N LYS A 61 -2.66 2.10 -2.23
CA LYS A 61 -1.33 2.74 -2.14
C LYS A 61 -0.84 3.08 -3.52
N THR A 62 -0.11 4.18 -3.64
CA THR A 62 0.60 4.49 -4.88
C THR A 62 2.01 4.94 -4.60
N PHE A 63 2.94 4.42 -5.39
CA PHE A 63 4.36 4.76 -5.34
C PHE A 63 4.78 5.31 -6.69
N GLU A 64 5.35 6.51 -6.70
CA GLU A 64 5.81 7.20 -7.91
C GLU A 64 7.14 7.90 -7.63
N ILE A 65 8.09 7.81 -8.56
CA ILE A 65 9.30 8.62 -8.51
C ILE A 65 8.98 9.92 -9.22
N ASN A 66 9.05 11.05 -8.51
CA ASN A 66 8.77 12.36 -9.08
C ASN A 66 9.97 12.90 -9.88
N LYS A 67 9.80 14.09 -10.48
CA LYS A 67 10.82 14.72 -11.34
C LYS A 67 12.14 15.02 -10.63
N ASP A 68 12.12 15.14 -9.31
CA ASP A 68 13.30 15.38 -8.47
C ASP A 68 13.97 14.07 -8.02
N GLY A 69 13.52 12.92 -8.53
CA GLY A 69 14.04 11.61 -8.15
C GLY A 69 13.59 11.12 -6.78
N LYS A 70 12.61 11.77 -6.15
CA LYS A 70 12.08 11.39 -4.83
C LYS A 70 10.90 10.43 -4.98
N LEU A 71 10.76 9.50 -4.04
CA LEU A 71 9.66 8.54 -4.04
C LEU A 71 8.47 9.09 -3.24
N GLU A 72 7.35 9.29 -3.92
CA GLU A 72 6.05 9.66 -3.34
C GLU A 72 5.25 8.40 -3.00
N ASP A 73 4.87 8.24 -1.73
CA ASP A 73 3.98 7.20 -1.22
C ASP A 73 2.68 7.84 -0.74
N HIS A 74 1.60 7.63 -1.50
CA HIS A 74 0.25 7.99 -1.06
C HIS A 74 -0.50 6.75 -0.61
N PHE A 75 -1.17 6.86 0.54
CA PHE A 75 -2.07 5.83 1.05
C PHE A 75 -3.47 6.39 1.25
N TYR A 76 -4.45 5.68 0.71
CA TYR A 76 -5.88 5.96 0.85
C TYR A 76 -6.57 4.75 1.46
N ARG A 77 -7.62 5.01 2.25
CA ARG A 77 -8.46 3.98 2.86
C ARG A 77 -9.93 4.30 2.76
N ARG A 78 -10.78 3.27 2.77
CA ARG A 78 -12.23 3.39 2.78
C ARG A 78 -12.87 2.25 3.59
N SER A 79 -13.75 2.61 4.54
CA SER A 79 -14.58 1.62 5.28
C SER A 79 -15.96 1.46 4.63
N LYS A 80 -16.65 2.58 4.36
CA LYS A 80 -17.90 2.67 3.60
C LYS A 80 -17.96 4.06 2.96
N GLY A 81 -18.22 4.16 1.65
CA GLY A 81 -18.45 5.44 0.97
C GLY A 81 -17.20 6.11 0.38
N LYS A 82 -16.69 7.17 1.02
CA LYS A 82 -15.64 8.02 0.45
C LYS A 82 -14.23 7.51 0.76
N TRP A 83 -13.30 7.73 -0.17
CA TRP A 83 -11.88 7.55 0.05
C TRP A 83 -11.33 8.66 0.93
N ILE A 84 -10.47 8.31 1.89
CA ILE A 84 -9.80 9.24 2.79
C ILE A 84 -8.30 9.00 2.67
N GLU A 85 -7.52 10.05 2.51
CA GLU A 85 -6.06 9.97 2.56
C GLU A 85 -5.62 9.64 4.00
N GLY A 86 -4.86 8.57 4.14
CA GLY A 86 -4.28 8.15 5.40
C GLY A 86 -2.90 8.77 5.62
N HIS A 87 -2.02 8.65 4.63
CA HIS A 87 -0.70 9.29 4.68
C HIS A 87 -0.21 9.68 3.29
N PHE A 88 0.68 10.66 3.29
CA PHE A 88 1.58 11.00 2.20
C PHE A 88 3.00 11.02 2.77
N ILE A 89 3.91 10.25 2.19
CA ILE A 89 5.31 10.21 2.59
C ILE A 89 6.18 10.46 1.36
N LEU A 90 7.16 11.35 1.51
CA LEU A 90 8.18 11.62 0.50
C LEU A 90 9.50 11.05 0.97
N TYR A 91 10.03 10.04 0.27
CA TYR A 91 11.34 9.46 0.57
C TYR A 91 12.41 10.10 -0.33
N THR A 92 13.53 10.46 0.27
CA THR A 92 14.73 10.93 -0.40
C THR A 92 15.81 9.85 -0.32
N ALA A 93 16.60 9.69 -1.38
CA ALA A 93 17.85 8.96 -1.27
C ALA A 93 18.83 9.79 -0.40
N GLU A 94 19.44 9.15 0.61
CA GLU A 94 20.59 9.72 1.33
C GLU A 94 21.88 9.51 0.53
#